data_AF-A0A1J0GK94-F1
#
_entry.id   AF-A0A1J0GK94-F1
#
_cell.length_a   1.000
_cell.length_b   1.000
_cell.length_c   1.000
_cell.angle_alpha   90.00
_cell.angle_beta   90.00
_cell.angle_gamma   90.00
#
_symmetry.space_group_name_H-M   'P 1'
#
loop_
_entity.id
_entity.type
_entity.pdbx_description
1 polymer ?
#
loop_
_entity_poly.entity_id
_entity_poly.type
_entity_poly.pdbx_seq_one_letter_code
_entity_poly.pdbx_strand_id
1 'polypeptide(L)' 'MDYSKLEEVIGIGYVCDVSSAKKGIIDFLSGEDTYRDSISKDRFNSYKKGREIAVEIENILNENQRDN' A
#
# COMPACT_ATOMS: atom_id res chain seq x y z
N MET A 1 -11.51 6.48 -19.86
CA MET A 1 -11.95 6.68 -18.47
C MET A 1 -10.90 7.56 -17.81
N ASP A 2 -11.29 8.69 -17.24
CA ASP A 2 -10.35 9.64 -16.64
C ASP A 2 -10.05 9.20 -15.20
N TYR A 3 -8.90 8.55 -15.01
CA TYR A 3 -8.48 7.96 -13.74
C TYR A 3 -8.10 8.99 -12.69
N SER A 4 -7.90 10.24 -13.08
CA SER A 4 -7.56 11.36 -12.19
C SER A 4 -8.66 11.61 -11.15
N LYS A 5 -9.92 11.36 -11.51
CA LYS A 5 -11.07 11.49 -10.59
C LYS A 5 -11.19 10.35 -9.59
N LEU A 6 -10.56 9.20 -9.83
CA LEU A 6 -10.52 8.08 -8.87
C LEU A 6 -9.45 8.32 -7.81
N GLU A 7 -8.36 9.02 -8.14
CA GLU A 7 -7.31 9.38 -7.17
C GLU A 7 -7.82 10.32 -6.08
N GLU A 8 -8.72 11.24 -6.41
CA GLU A 8 -9.30 12.21 -5.46
C GLU A 8 -10.29 11.57 -4.47
N VAL A 9 -10.96 10.48 -4.86
CA VAL A 9 -12.01 9.84 -4.06
C VAL A 9 -11.45 8.79 -3.08
N ILE A 10 -10.32 8.15 -3.41
CA ILE A 10 -9.78 7.03 -2.63
C ILE A 10 -8.45 7.41 -1.94
N GLY A 11 -7.82 8.55 -2.26
CA GLY A 11 -6.56 9.00 -1.66
C GLY A 11 -5.33 8.15 -2.00
N ILE A 12 -5.55 6.93 -2.49
CA ILE A 12 -4.53 5.98 -2.87
C ILE A 12 -4.25 6.16 -4.37
N GLY A 13 -3.20 6.91 -4.69
CA GLY A 13 -2.67 7.05 -6.06
C GLY A 13 -2.48 5.70 -6.77
N TYR A 14 -2.61 5.72 -8.10
CA TYR A 14 -2.72 4.53 -8.94
C TYR A 14 -1.63 3.45 -8.68
N VAL A 15 -2.07 2.22 -8.43
CA VAL A 15 -1.20 1.04 -8.32
C VAL A 15 -1.15 0.34 -9.67
N CYS A 16 -0.10 0.60 -10.46
CA CYS A 16 0.09 -0.05 -11.77
C CYS A 16 0.21 -1.59 -11.67
N ASP A 17 0.88 -2.11 -10.64
CA ASP A 17 1.01 -3.56 -10.40
C ASP A 17 0.50 -3.95 -9.02
N VAL A 18 -0.73 -4.48 -8.98
CA VAL A 18 -1.41 -4.93 -7.76
C VAL A 18 -0.62 -6.01 -7.03
N SER A 19 0.08 -6.89 -7.76
CA SER A 19 0.86 -7.97 -7.14
C SER A 19 2.00 -7.41 -6.29
N SER A 20 2.73 -6.41 -6.80
CA SER A 20 3.81 -5.76 -6.05
C SER A 20 3.28 -4.93 -4.88
N ALA A 21 2.17 -4.22 -5.05
CA ALA A 21 1.54 -3.50 -3.93
C ALA A 21 1.10 -4.46 -2.82
N LYS A 22 0.49 -5.60 -3.16
CA LYS A 22 0.12 -6.62 -2.17
C LYS A 22 1.35 -7.08 -1.36
N LYS A 23 2.48 -7.31 -2.04
CA LYS A 23 3.74 -7.67 -1.37
C LYS A 23 4.21 -6.56 -0.43
N GLY A 24 4.08 -5.29 -0.82
CA GLY A 24 4.38 -4.14 0.04
C GLY A 24 3.50 -4.08 1.28
N ILE A 25 2.20 -4.32 1.13
CA ILE A 25 1.27 -4.39 2.26
C ILE A 25 1.68 -5.50 3.24
N ILE A 26 1.99 -6.69 2.72
CA ILE A 26 2.38 -7.84 3.54
C ILE A 26 3.69 -7.57 4.28
N ASP A 27 4.72 -7.07 3.58
CA ASP A 27 6.01 -6.77 4.21
C ASP A 27 5.86 -5.72 5.33
N PHE A 28 5.03 -4.70 5.12
CA PHE A 28 4.77 -3.70 6.17
C PHE A 28 4.06 -4.30 7.38
N LEU A 29 2.92 -4.98 7.18
CA LEU A 29 2.11 -5.51 8.28
C LEU A 29 2.78 -6.67 9.03
N SER A 30 3.68 -7.40 8.37
CA SER A 30 4.47 -8.46 9.00
C SER A 30 5.70 -7.93 9.76
N GLY A 31 6.14 -6.69 9.47
CA GLY A 31 7.39 -6.15 10.00
C GLY A 31 8.65 -6.75 9.37
N GLU A 32 8.52 -7.50 8.27
CA GLU A 32 9.60 -8.19 7.59
C GLU A 32 9.69 -7.76 6.12
N ASP A 33 10.89 -7.48 5.60
CA ASP A 33 11.12 -7.12 4.20
C ASP A 33 11.33 -8.36 3.30
N THR A 34 10.46 -9.36 3.41
CA THR A 34 10.61 -10.66 2.73
C THR A 34 10.56 -10.53 1.20
N TYR A 35 9.69 -9.68 0.68
CA TYR A 35 9.48 -9.59 -0.77
C TYR A 35 10.29 -8.50 -1.45
N ARG A 36 10.85 -7.54 -0.69
CA ARG A 36 11.53 -6.34 -1.19
C ARG A 36 12.56 -6.62 -2.29
N ASP A 37 13.46 -7.57 -2.06
CA ASP A 37 14.54 -7.88 -3.00
C ASP A 37 14.07 -8.66 -4.24
N SER A 38 12.88 -9.26 -4.16
CA SER A 38 12.24 -9.97 -5.30
C SER A 38 11.50 -9.03 -6.26
N ILE A 39 11.33 -7.76 -5.90
CA ILE A 39 10.59 -6.78 -6.71
C ILE A 39 11.51 -6.20 -7.78
N SER A 40 11.08 -6.31 -9.03
CA SER A 40 11.78 -5.68 -10.14
C SER A 40 11.69 -4.15 -10.06
N LYS A 41 12.72 -3.44 -10.53
CA LYS A 41 12.83 -1.97 -10.41
C LYS A 41 11.61 -1.24 -11.01
N ASP A 42 11.06 -1.74 -12.10
CA ASP A 42 9.87 -1.21 -12.79
C ASP A 42 8.58 -1.32 -11.95
N ARG A 43 8.52 -2.25 -10.99
CA ARG A 43 7.35 -2.48 -10.14
C ARG A 43 7.54 -2.00 -8.69
N PHE A 44 8.74 -1.50 -8.37
CA PHE A 44 9.09 -1.07 -7.03
C PHE A 44 8.24 0.10 -6.52
N ASN A 45 7.76 0.97 -7.43
CA ASN A 45 6.83 2.04 -7.06
C ASN A 45 5.49 1.49 -6.55
N SER A 46 4.94 0.46 -7.20
CA SER A 46 3.71 -0.19 -6.72
C SER A 46 3.93 -0.88 -5.38
N TYR A 47 5.09 -1.52 -5.18
CA TYR A 47 5.47 -2.06 -3.87
C TYR A 47 5.50 -0.99 -2.77
N LYS A 48 6.14 0.16 -3.01
CA LYS A 48 6.15 1.29 -2.06
C LYS A 48 4.75 1.79 -1.75
N LYS A 49 3.91 1.95 -2.78
CA LYS A 49 2.50 2.37 -2.59
C LYS A 49 1.74 1.37 -1.72
N GLY A 50 2.00 0.08 -1.88
CA GLY A 50 1.49 -0.96 -0.98
C GLY A 50 1.85 -0.73 0.49
N ARG A 51 3.09 -0.34 0.78
CA ARG A 51 3.51 -0.03 2.16
C ARG A 51 2.80 1.21 2.71
N GLU A 52 2.59 2.25 1.90
CA GLU A 52 1.83 3.44 2.30
C GLU A 52 0.38 3.09 2.66
N ILE A 53 -0.28 2.25 1.86
CA ILE A 53 -1.63 1.75 2.14
C ILE A 53 -1.67 1.01 3.48
N ALA A 54 -0.64 0.22 3.78
CA ALA A 54 -0.58 -0.52 5.03
C ALA A 54 -0.42 0.38 6.26
N VAL A 55 0.30 1.51 6.15
CA VAL A 55 0.33 2.55 7.20
C VAL A 55 -1.06 3.13 7.43
N GLU A 56 -1.80 3.45 6.37
CA GLU A 56 -3.17 3.96 6.50
C GLU A 56 -4.11 2.94 7.17
N ILE A 57 -4.00 1.66 6.81
CA ILE A 57 -4.75 0.57 7.46
C ILE A 57 -4.41 0.49 8.95
N GLU A 58 -3.13 0.51 9.32
CA GLU A 58 -2.70 0.47 10.71
C GLU A 58 -3.21 1.68 11.50
N ASN A 59 -3.15 2.88 10.92
CA ASN A 59 -3.69 4.09 11.54
C ASN A 59 -5.20 3.98 11.78
N ILE A 60 -5.98 3.53 10.79
CA ILE A 60 -7.43 3.33 10.93
C ILE A 60 -7.73 2.32 12.04
N LEU A 61 -7.01 1.20 12.08
CA LEU A 61 -7.21 0.18 13.12
C LEU A 61 -6.87 0.71 14.51
N ASN A 62 -5.80 1.49 14.64
CA ASN A 62 -5.37 2.09 15.90
C ASN A 62 -6.24 3.25 16.36
N GLU A 63 -6.83 4.02 15.44
CA GLU A 63 -7.82 5.06 15.75
C GLU A 63 -9.10 4.43 16.29
N ASN A 64 -9.60 3.36 15.66
CA ASN A 64 -10.77 2.61 16.13
C ASN A 64 -10.55 1.95 17.51
N GLN A 65 -9.31 1.72 17.93
CA GLN A 65 -8.99 1.16 19.25
C GLN A 65 -8.96 2.19 20.39
N ARG A 66 -8.87 3.50 20.09
CA ARG A 66 -8.88 4.56 21.11
C ARG A 66 -10.27 5.01 21.51
N ASP A 67 -11.26 4.73 20.66
CA ASP A 67 -12.66 5.08 20.86
C ASP A 67 -13.46 4.00 21.62
N ASN A 68 -12.78 3.00 22.18
CA ASN A 68 -13.35 1.85 22.91
C ASN A 68 -12.67 1.70 24.27
#